data_AF-A0A560HFT6-F1
#
_entry.id   AF-A0A560HFT6-F1
#
_cell.length_a   1.000
_cell.length_b   1.000
_cell.length_c   1.000
_cell.angle_alpha   90.00
_cell.angle_beta   90.00
_cell.angle_gamma   90.00
#
_symmetry.space_group_name_H-M   'P 1'
#
loop_
_entity.id
_entity.type
_entity.pdbx_description
1 polymer ?
#
loop_
_entity_poly.entity_id
_entity_poly.type
_entity_poly.pdbx_seq_one_letter_code
_entity_poly.pdbx_strand_id
1 'polypeptide(L)'
;MSDAYGPYRINPAFDDFPAEAAHVGKILASFGEIEHLVCLNAAHACSLTYEVLKALYRLRSTSSRIDAADALAAPRFSEVGLQREYTQTLCMVRLSLKIRNQFAHCMWGSEGLTSGLFFTDPQTAAETLEIFDYQWRHVDVPLLKAQEAYFALTLEWLQYLGRERYRRVQNLALRVWPEPPPPLPPPLHNPAAAHIPPWLTEDQKRFHMARAQAAQEKAPAPTPKQQAREKAHAEKRAKREADRNRSTLTGRNP
;
A
#
# COMPACT_ATOMS: atom_id res chain seq x y z
N MET A 1 28.37 10.72 -19.33
CA MET A 1 28.31 9.31 -19.76
C MET A 1 27.10 9.16 -20.67
N SER A 2 27.35 9.19 -21.98
CA SER A 2 26.58 8.59 -23.08
C SER A 2 25.04 8.69 -23.06
N ASP A 3 24.51 9.68 -23.79
CA ASP A 3 23.16 9.75 -24.38
C ASP A 3 22.91 8.61 -25.40
N ALA A 4 22.98 7.35 -24.94
CA ALA A 4 22.66 6.18 -25.77
C ALA A 4 21.16 5.89 -25.85
N TYR A 5 20.36 6.60 -25.06
CA TYR A 5 18.90 6.50 -25.04
C TYR A 5 18.35 7.79 -25.62
N GLY A 6 17.37 7.70 -26.53
CA GLY A 6 16.70 8.86 -27.11
C GLY A 6 16.08 9.78 -26.04
N PRO A 7 15.43 10.88 -26.42
CA PRO A 7 14.94 11.89 -25.46
C PRO A 7 13.86 11.38 -24.47
N TYR A 8 13.41 10.13 -24.64
CA TYR A 8 12.35 9.53 -23.84
C TYR A 8 12.94 8.56 -22.81
N ARG A 9 12.68 8.86 -21.53
CA ARG A 9 12.95 7.98 -20.39
C ARG A 9 11.70 7.13 -20.09
N ILE A 10 11.86 5.82 -19.85
CA ILE A 10 10.74 4.90 -19.59
C ILE A 10 10.02 5.28 -18.29
N ASN A 11 10.78 5.53 -17.22
CA ASN A 11 10.26 6.03 -15.95
C ASN A 11 11.25 7.06 -15.35
N PRO A 12 11.09 8.35 -15.70
CA PRO A 12 11.95 9.42 -15.19
C PRO A 12 12.14 9.42 -13.67
N ALA A 13 11.08 9.10 -12.92
CA ALA A 13 11.11 9.12 -11.46
C ALA A 13 12.01 8.02 -10.89
N PHE A 14 12.09 6.86 -11.54
CA PHE A 14 13.00 5.79 -11.14
C PHE A 14 14.44 6.07 -11.55
N ASP A 15 14.65 6.79 -12.64
CA ASP A 15 15.99 7.24 -13.03
C ASP A 15 16.54 8.26 -12.03
N ASP A 16 15.67 9.14 -11.51
CA ASP A 16 16.02 10.12 -10.48
C ASP A 16 16.23 9.46 -9.09
N PHE A 17 15.49 8.39 -8.78
CA PHE A 17 15.49 7.69 -7.48
C PHE A 17 15.78 6.18 -7.62
N PRO A 18 16.99 5.78 -8.06
CA PRO A 18 17.30 4.39 -8.38
C PRO A 18 17.34 3.45 -7.17
N ALA A 19 17.62 3.99 -5.97
CA ALA A 19 17.65 3.19 -4.74
C ALA A 19 16.24 2.73 -4.34
N GLU A 20 15.27 3.65 -4.36
CA GLU A 20 13.86 3.37 -4.16
C GLU A 20 13.33 2.44 -5.23
N ALA A 21 13.66 2.70 -6.52
CA ALA A 21 13.26 1.86 -7.64
C ALA A 21 13.73 0.40 -7.48
N ALA A 22 14.97 0.19 -7.03
CA ALA A 22 15.50 -1.14 -6.77
C ALA A 22 14.69 -1.89 -5.70
N HIS A 23 14.27 -1.19 -4.65
CA HIS A 23 13.47 -1.79 -3.59
C HIS A 23 12.03 -2.08 -4.04
N VAL A 24 11.41 -1.15 -4.77
CA VAL A 24 10.09 -1.38 -5.39
C VAL A 24 10.11 -2.59 -6.32
N GLY A 25 11.15 -2.72 -7.14
CA GLY A 25 11.34 -3.88 -8.03
C GLY A 25 11.41 -5.20 -7.27
N LYS A 26 12.15 -5.26 -6.16
CA LYS A 26 12.20 -6.44 -5.28
C LYS A 26 10.83 -6.76 -4.69
N ILE A 27 10.12 -5.77 -4.13
CA ILE A 27 8.77 -5.97 -3.57
C ILE A 27 7.80 -6.54 -4.62
N LEU A 28 7.82 -5.99 -5.83
CA LEU A 28 6.98 -6.45 -6.94
C LEU A 28 7.29 -7.90 -7.32
N ALA A 29 8.57 -8.27 -7.40
CA ALA A 29 9.01 -9.62 -7.75
C ALA A 29 8.77 -10.64 -6.61
N SER A 30 9.08 -10.28 -5.37
CA SER A 30 9.01 -11.17 -4.20
C SER A 30 7.60 -11.64 -3.88
N PHE A 31 6.56 -10.90 -4.29
CA PHE A 31 5.20 -11.38 -4.07
C PHE A 31 4.89 -12.69 -4.82
N GLY A 32 5.53 -12.93 -5.97
CA GLY A 32 5.38 -14.20 -6.70
C GLY A 32 5.84 -15.40 -5.87
N GLU A 33 6.92 -15.24 -5.09
CA GLU A 33 7.42 -16.28 -4.17
C GLU A 33 6.45 -16.53 -3.01
N ILE A 34 5.88 -15.46 -2.44
CA ILE A 34 4.87 -15.56 -1.37
C ILE A 34 3.63 -16.32 -1.87
N GLU A 35 3.11 -15.91 -3.03
CA GLU A 35 1.97 -16.57 -3.68
C GLU A 35 2.24 -18.05 -3.95
N HIS A 36 3.44 -18.37 -4.47
CA HIS A 36 3.84 -19.75 -4.73
C HIS A 36 3.85 -20.60 -3.46
N LEU A 37 4.45 -20.11 -2.37
CA LEU A 37 4.51 -20.85 -1.10
C LEU A 37 3.13 -21.03 -0.46
N VAL A 38 2.22 -20.06 -0.57
CA VAL A 38 0.82 -20.21 -0.12
C VAL A 38 0.14 -21.35 -0.88
N CYS A 39 0.24 -21.34 -2.21
CA CYS A 39 -0.35 -22.38 -3.05
C CYS A 39 0.28 -23.76 -2.77
N LEU A 40 1.60 -23.81 -2.59
CA LEU A 40 2.34 -25.03 -2.28
C LEU A 40 1.95 -25.61 -0.93
N ASN A 41 1.82 -24.77 0.10
CA ASN A 41 1.35 -25.19 1.42
C ASN A 41 -0.07 -25.78 1.36
N ALA A 42 -0.98 -25.18 0.57
CA ALA A 42 -2.31 -25.74 0.35
C ALA A 42 -2.25 -27.10 -0.37
N ALA A 43 -1.41 -27.22 -1.40
CA ALA A 43 -1.25 -28.44 -2.19
C ALA A 43 -0.68 -29.60 -1.35
N HIS A 44 0.34 -29.32 -0.53
CA HIS A 44 0.88 -30.27 0.46
C HIS A 44 -0.13 -30.60 1.56
N ALA A 45 -0.97 -29.63 1.95
CA ALA A 45 -2.01 -29.86 2.94
C ALA A 45 -3.07 -30.86 2.46
N CYS A 46 -3.34 -30.88 1.16
CA CYS A 46 -4.26 -31.80 0.52
C CYS A 46 -3.63 -33.14 0.08
N SER A 47 -2.31 -33.30 0.18
CA SER A 47 -1.57 -34.44 -0.39
C SER A 47 -1.81 -34.64 -1.91
N LEU A 48 -2.11 -33.56 -2.63
CA LEU A 48 -2.45 -33.54 -4.06
C LEU A 48 -1.66 -32.43 -4.75
N THR A 49 -0.32 -32.50 -4.65
CA THR A 49 0.56 -31.39 -4.99
C THR A 49 0.36 -30.89 -6.42
N TYR A 50 0.32 -31.80 -7.41
CA TYR A 50 0.22 -31.42 -8.81
C TYR A 50 -1.18 -30.90 -9.19
N GLU A 51 -2.23 -31.58 -8.76
CA GLU A 51 -3.62 -31.28 -9.09
C GLU A 51 -4.05 -29.95 -8.48
N VAL A 52 -3.70 -29.71 -7.22
CA VAL A 52 -4.05 -28.47 -6.51
C VAL A 52 -3.30 -27.29 -7.11
N LEU A 53 -1.97 -27.40 -7.34
CA LEU A 53 -1.23 -26.31 -7.98
C LEU A 53 -1.77 -26.00 -9.38
N LYS A 54 -2.05 -27.04 -10.19
CA LYS A 54 -2.64 -26.88 -11.52
C LYS A 54 -4.02 -26.21 -11.47
N ALA A 55 -4.85 -26.55 -10.49
CA ALA A 55 -6.15 -25.93 -10.31
C ALA A 55 -6.03 -24.47 -9.87
N LEU A 56 -5.16 -24.17 -8.89
CA LEU A 56 -4.94 -22.81 -8.39
C LEU A 56 -4.37 -21.91 -9.48
N TYR A 57 -3.32 -22.32 -10.19
CA TYR A 57 -2.71 -21.49 -11.25
C TYR A 57 -3.56 -21.36 -12.53
N ARG A 58 -4.69 -22.07 -12.65
CA ARG A 58 -5.71 -21.78 -13.67
C ARG A 58 -6.60 -20.59 -13.32
N LEU A 59 -6.67 -20.19 -12.05
CA LEU A 59 -7.39 -18.99 -11.65
C LEU A 59 -6.64 -17.75 -12.13
N ARG A 60 -7.36 -16.80 -12.72
CA ARG A 60 -6.75 -15.61 -13.34
C ARG A 60 -6.11 -14.66 -12.33
N SER A 61 -6.80 -14.39 -11.22
CA SER A 61 -6.38 -13.36 -10.26
C SER A 61 -5.59 -13.95 -9.10
N THR A 62 -4.57 -13.21 -8.65
CA THR A 62 -3.78 -13.53 -7.46
C THR A 62 -4.64 -13.65 -6.21
N SER A 63 -5.59 -12.74 -5.99
CA SER A 63 -6.50 -12.80 -4.85
C SER A 63 -7.34 -14.08 -4.86
N SER A 64 -7.90 -14.46 -6.03
CA SER A 64 -8.65 -15.71 -6.17
C SER A 64 -7.79 -16.94 -5.86
N ARG A 65 -6.50 -16.93 -6.22
CA ARG A 65 -5.57 -18.02 -5.89
C ARG A 65 -5.32 -18.13 -4.40
N ILE A 66 -5.09 -17.01 -3.73
CA ILE A 66 -4.88 -16.95 -2.28
C ILE A 66 -6.14 -17.41 -1.53
N ASP A 67 -7.32 -16.94 -1.91
CA ASP A 67 -8.58 -17.32 -1.25
C ASP A 67 -8.93 -18.79 -1.47
N ALA A 68 -8.69 -19.33 -2.67
CA ALA A 68 -8.87 -20.75 -2.94
C ALA A 68 -7.85 -21.63 -2.19
N ALA A 69 -6.58 -21.22 -2.15
CA ALA A 69 -5.56 -21.88 -1.35
C ALA A 69 -5.93 -21.86 0.14
N ASP A 70 -6.51 -20.76 0.62
CA ASP A 70 -6.96 -20.61 2.00
C ASP A 70 -8.07 -21.60 2.36
N ALA A 71 -9.12 -21.66 1.54
CA ALA A 71 -10.22 -22.60 1.72
C ALA A 71 -9.75 -24.07 1.77
N LEU A 72 -8.69 -24.41 1.04
CA LEU A 72 -8.11 -25.76 1.02
C LEU A 72 -7.21 -26.04 2.24
N ALA A 73 -6.36 -25.08 2.62
CA ALA A 73 -5.33 -25.30 3.64
C ALA A 73 -5.88 -25.13 5.06
N ALA A 74 -6.77 -24.17 5.30
CA ALA A 74 -7.20 -23.78 6.64
C ALA A 74 -7.72 -24.98 7.49
N PRO A 75 -8.63 -25.85 6.99
CA PRO A 75 -9.09 -27.00 7.78
C PRO A 75 -7.93 -27.95 8.16
N ARG A 76 -6.97 -28.13 7.26
CA ARG A 76 -5.82 -29.04 7.44
C ARG A 76 -4.78 -28.52 8.41
N PHE A 77 -4.63 -27.20 8.53
CA PHE A 77 -3.84 -26.59 9.59
C PHE A 77 -4.58 -26.64 10.93
N SER A 78 -5.90 -26.52 10.92
CA SER A 78 -6.75 -26.68 12.11
C SER A 78 -6.63 -28.08 12.72
N GLU A 79 -6.69 -29.13 11.90
CA GLU A 79 -6.59 -30.55 12.30
C GLU A 79 -5.31 -30.86 13.10
N VAL A 80 -4.23 -30.11 12.88
CA VAL A 80 -2.95 -30.29 13.59
C VAL A 80 -2.67 -29.20 14.63
N GLY A 81 -3.67 -28.38 14.97
CA GLY A 81 -3.56 -27.33 15.98
C GLY A 81 -2.66 -26.15 15.57
N LEU A 82 -2.64 -25.78 14.29
CA LEU A 82 -1.88 -24.65 13.73
C LEU A 82 -2.80 -23.53 13.21
N GLN A 83 -4.08 -23.52 13.60
CA GLN A 83 -5.08 -22.58 13.09
C GLN A 83 -4.65 -21.11 13.31
N ARG A 84 -4.10 -20.81 14.50
CA ARG A 84 -3.74 -19.43 14.89
C ARG A 84 -2.59 -18.91 14.03
N GLU A 85 -1.51 -19.67 13.95
CA GLU A 85 -0.30 -19.35 13.20
C GLU A 85 -0.59 -19.22 11.71
N TYR A 86 -1.43 -20.12 11.20
CA TYR A 86 -1.92 -20.07 9.82
C TYR A 86 -2.73 -18.81 9.52
N THR A 87 -3.71 -18.47 10.37
CA THR A 87 -4.53 -17.26 10.22
C THR A 87 -3.67 -15.99 10.27
N GLN A 88 -2.72 -15.92 11.20
CA GLN A 88 -1.78 -14.81 11.32
C GLN A 88 -0.93 -14.67 10.05
N THR A 89 -0.37 -15.78 9.55
CA THR A 89 0.45 -15.76 8.34
C THR A 89 -0.35 -15.34 7.11
N LEU A 90 -1.61 -15.76 7.00
CA LEU A 90 -2.48 -15.33 5.90
C LEU A 90 -2.78 -13.82 5.96
N CYS A 91 -2.95 -13.24 7.15
CA CYS A 91 -3.02 -11.79 7.30
C CYS A 91 -1.76 -11.09 6.77
N MET A 92 -0.58 -11.68 6.98
CA MET A 92 0.68 -11.15 6.45
C MET A 92 0.76 -11.24 4.93
N VAL A 93 0.31 -12.36 4.34
CA VAL A 93 0.20 -12.55 2.89
C VAL A 93 -0.71 -11.48 2.29
N ARG A 94 -1.88 -11.24 2.89
CA ARG A 94 -2.84 -10.23 2.42
C ARG A 94 -2.30 -8.81 2.54
N LEU A 95 -1.55 -8.49 3.61
CA LEU A 95 -0.88 -7.19 3.72
C LEU A 95 0.23 -7.04 2.66
N SER A 96 1.03 -8.09 2.43
CA SER A 96 2.05 -8.12 1.38
C SER A 96 1.42 -7.89 -0.01
N LEU A 97 0.26 -8.49 -0.29
CA LEU A 97 -0.49 -8.27 -1.53
C LEU A 97 -0.93 -6.81 -1.66
N LYS A 98 -1.44 -6.23 -0.57
CA LYS A 98 -1.85 -4.82 -0.54
C LYS A 98 -0.68 -3.89 -0.82
N ILE A 99 0.48 -4.12 -0.20
CA ILE A 99 1.72 -3.38 -0.43
C ILE A 99 2.15 -3.54 -1.89
N ARG A 100 2.24 -4.76 -2.42
CA ARG A 100 2.64 -5.00 -3.81
C ARG A 100 1.72 -4.28 -4.80
N ASN A 101 0.41 -4.36 -4.58
CA ASN A 101 -0.57 -3.78 -5.50
C ASN A 101 -0.50 -2.25 -5.56
N GLN A 102 -0.08 -1.59 -4.47
CA GLN A 102 0.08 -0.13 -4.47
C GLN A 102 1.18 0.34 -5.45
N PHE A 103 2.13 -0.53 -5.78
CA PHE A 103 3.25 -0.23 -6.69
C PHE A 103 3.07 -0.79 -8.10
N ALA A 104 2.13 -1.72 -8.31
CA ALA A 104 1.98 -2.42 -9.58
C ALA A 104 1.15 -1.65 -10.62
N HIS A 105 0.24 -0.78 -10.17
CA HIS A 105 -0.71 -0.06 -11.02
C HIS A 105 -0.72 1.44 -10.74
N CYS A 106 0.40 1.98 -10.26
CA CYS A 106 0.53 3.39 -9.94
C CYS A 106 1.22 4.19 -11.06
N MET A 107 1.03 5.50 -11.00
CA MET A 107 1.87 6.48 -11.69
C MET A 107 2.91 7.02 -10.72
N TRP A 108 4.13 7.21 -11.22
CA TRP A 108 5.25 7.75 -10.45
C TRP A 108 5.45 9.23 -10.75
N GLY A 109 5.94 9.98 -9.77
CA GLY A 109 6.23 11.40 -9.89
C GLY A 109 7.43 11.81 -9.06
N SER A 110 8.26 12.67 -9.64
CA SER A 110 9.38 13.36 -9.02
C SER A 110 9.49 14.78 -9.58
N GLU A 111 10.01 15.72 -8.80
CA GLU A 111 10.44 17.03 -9.28
C GLU A 111 11.85 17.30 -8.73
N GLY A 112 12.84 16.76 -9.44
CA GLY A 112 14.23 16.80 -9.01
C GLY A 112 14.55 15.90 -7.81
N LEU A 113 15.82 15.84 -7.45
CA LEU A 113 16.33 14.92 -6.42
C LEU A 113 15.89 15.27 -5.00
N THR A 114 15.42 16.51 -4.77
CA THR A 114 15.07 17.00 -3.44
C THR A 114 13.61 16.76 -3.06
N SER A 115 12.73 16.46 -4.01
CA SER A 115 11.31 16.24 -3.72
C SER A 115 11.04 14.92 -3.01
N GLY A 116 11.88 13.92 -3.26
CA GLY A 116 11.58 12.52 -2.95
C GLY A 116 10.71 11.85 -4.03
N LEU A 117 10.51 10.55 -3.89
CA LEU A 117 9.73 9.73 -4.82
C LEU A 117 8.26 9.66 -4.38
N PHE A 118 7.36 10.03 -5.29
CA PHE A 118 5.92 9.91 -5.07
C PHE A 118 5.27 8.94 -6.04
N PHE A 119 4.17 8.36 -5.61
CA PHE A 119 3.28 7.57 -6.45
C PHE A 119 1.82 7.93 -6.21
N THR A 120 0.98 7.65 -7.19
CA THR A 120 -0.47 7.78 -7.08
C THR A 120 -1.15 6.63 -7.83
N ASP A 121 -2.32 6.22 -7.35
CA ASP A 121 -3.14 5.21 -8.01
C ASP A 121 -4.29 5.89 -8.78
N PRO A 122 -4.23 5.94 -10.11
CA PRO A 122 -5.28 6.56 -10.93
C PRO A 122 -6.63 5.83 -10.80
N GLN A 123 -6.64 4.54 -10.43
CA GLN A 123 -7.89 3.81 -10.22
C GLN A 123 -8.63 4.37 -9.00
N THR A 124 -7.91 4.63 -7.91
CA THR A 124 -8.48 5.32 -6.73
C THR A 124 -9.02 6.71 -7.11
N ALA A 125 -8.34 7.43 -8.00
CA ALA A 125 -8.81 8.74 -8.50
C ALA A 125 -10.05 8.63 -9.42
N ALA A 126 -10.24 7.50 -10.09
CA ALA A 126 -11.39 7.25 -10.95
C ALA A 126 -12.67 6.87 -10.16
N GLU A 127 -12.52 6.34 -8.95
CA GLU A 127 -13.65 5.98 -8.07
C GLU A 127 -14.37 7.22 -7.52
N THR A 128 -13.73 8.40 -7.53
CA THR A 128 -14.35 9.65 -7.08
C THR A 128 -15.22 10.27 -8.18
N LEU A 129 -16.54 10.26 -7.97
CA LEU A 129 -17.55 10.71 -8.95
C LEU A 129 -17.45 12.18 -9.38
N GLU A 130 -16.87 13.04 -8.54
CA GLU A 130 -16.95 14.49 -8.73
C GLU A 130 -15.71 15.09 -9.41
N ILE A 131 -14.51 14.63 -9.06
CA ILE A 131 -13.24 15.19 -9.56
C ILE A 131 -12.21 14.07 -9.67
N PHE A 132 -11.46 14.05 -10.77
CA PHE A 132 -10.30 13.18 -10.92
C PHE A 132 -9.10 13.78 -10.18
N ASP A 133 -8.89 13.35 -8.93
CA ASP A 133 -7.83 13.88 -8.04
C ASP A 133 -6.75 12.84 -7.75
N TYR A 134 -5.51 13.17 -8.12
CA TYR A 134 -4.35 12.32 -7.86
C TYR A 134 -3.95 12.39 -6.39
N GLN A 135 -4.09 11.25 -5.71
CA GLN A 135 -3.69 11.08 -4.33
C GLN A 135 -2.22 10.70 -4.28
N TRP A 136 -1.34 11.70 -4.26
CA TRP A 136 0.10 11.45 -4.20
C TRP A 136 0.53 10.97 -2.83
N ARG A 137 1.38 9.94 -2.80
CA ARG A 137 1.92 9.32 -1.60
C ARG A 137 3.43 9.23 -1.74
N HIS A 138 4.14 9.59 -0.68
CA HIS A 138 5.60 9.54 -0.66
C HIS A 138 6.10 8.17 -0.19
N VAL A 139 7.23 7.73 -0.76
CA VAL A 139 8.00 6.59 -0.29
C VAL A 139 9.48 6.94 -0.23
N ASP A 140 10.17 6.40 0.77
CA ASP A 140 11.61 6.50 0.92
C ASP A 140 12.27 5.12 1.13
N VAL A 141 13.60 5.09 1.06
CA VAL A 141 14.37 3.86 1.29
C VAL A 141 14.11 3.23 2.66
N PRO A 142 14.07 3.96 3.80
CA PRO A 142 13.71 3.37 5.10
C PRO A 142 12.36 2.63 5.11
N LEU A 143 11.31 3.24 4.56
CA LEU A 143 10.00 2.60 4.44
C LEU A 143 10.08 1.34 3.59
N LEU A 144 10.67 1.44 2.40
CA LEU A 144 10.74 0.34 1.44
C LEU A 144 11.53 -0.84 2.01
N LYS A 145 12.62 -0.58 2.76
CA LYS A 145 13.35 -1.62 3.50
C LYS A 145 12.50 -2.30 4.57
N ALA A 146 11.69 -1.54 5.31
CA ALA A 146 10.78 -2.12 6.29
C ALA A 146 9.72 -3.01 5.62
N GLN A 147 9.23 -2.61 4.44
CA GLN A 147 8.32 -3.41 3.63
C GLN A 147 8.99 -4.68 3.09
N GLU A 148 10.22 -4.60 2.58
CA GLU A 148 10.99 -5.78 2.16
C GLU A 148 11.23 -6.76 3.31
N ALA A 149 11.63 -6.27 4.48
CA ALA A 149 11.83 -7.09 5.66
C ALA A 149 10.54 -7.84 6.05
N TYR A 150 9.38 -7.18 5.91
CA TYR A 150 8.08 -7.81 6.12
C TYR A 150 7.78 -8.93 5.12
N PHE A 151 8.15 -8.75 3.84
CA PHE A 151 8.02 -9.79 2.82
C PHE A 151 8.91 -11.00 3.14
N ALA A 152 10.17 -10.76 3.53
CA ALA A 152 11.09 -11.81 3.94
C ALA A 152 10.54 -12.59 5.15
N LEU A 153 10.03 -11.90 6.16
CA LEU A 153 9.39 -12.52 7.33
C LEU A 153 8.13 -13.31 6.94
N THR A 154 7.35 -12.83 5.96
CA THR A 154 6.19 -13.55 5.43
C THR A 154 6.59 -14.87 4.78
N LEU A 155 7.67 -14.88 3.98
CA LEU A 155 8.23 -16.09 3.40
C LEU A 155 8.72 -17.06 4.49
N GLU A 156 9.39 -16.55 5.53
CA GLU A 156 9.87 -17.36 6.66
C GLU A 156 8.70 -18.04 7.40
N TRP A 157 7.63 -17.30 7.70
CA TRP A 157 6.41 -17.83 8.30
C TRP A 157 5.74 -18.92 7.43
N LEU A 158 5.65 -18.70 6.12
CA LEU A 158 5.10 -19.71 5.19
C LEU A 158 5.92 -20.99 5.17
N GLN A 159 7.25 -20.89 5.16
CA GLN A 159 8.15 -22.06 5.23
C GLN A 159 8.04 -22.77 6.58
N TYR A 160 8.01 -22.01 7.68
CA TYR A 160 7.80 -22.54 9.02
C TYR A 160 6.50 -23.34 9.10
N LEU A 161 5.39 -22.78 8.64
CA LEU A 161 4.09 -23.46 8.66
C LEU A 161 4.08 -24.77 7.87
N GLY A 162 4.62 -24.77 6.65
CA GLY A 162 4.69 -25.99 5.84
C GLY A 162 5.46 -27.10 6.55
N ARG A 163 6.61 -26.76 7.15
CA ARG A 163 7.47 -27.70 7.88
C ARG A 163 6.86 -28.17 9.19
N GLU A 164 6.30 -27.25 9.98
CA GLU A 164 5.70 -27.56 11.26
C GLU A 164 4.45 -28.44 11.08
N ARG A 165 3.65 -28.18 10.05
CA ARG A 165 2.55 -29.08 9.67
C ARG A 165 3.08 -30.47 9.33
N TYR A 166 4.07 -30.57 8.44
CA TYR A 166 4.67 -31.86 8.07
C TYR A 166 5.16 -32.63 9.31
N ARG A 167 5.87 -31.94 10.22
CA ARG A 167 6.35 -32.49 11.49
C ARG A 167 5.21 -33.07 12.33
N ARG A 168 4.11 -32.32 12.51
CA ARG A 168 2.96 -32.76 13.30
C ARG A 168 2.23 -33.95 12.66
N VAL A 169 2.04 -33.94 11.33
CA VAL A 169 1.42 -35.05 10.59
C VAL A 169 2.25 -36.33 10.68
N GLN A 170 3.58 -36.21 10.58
CA GLN A 170 4.51 -37.35 10.63
C GLN A 170 4.90 -37.75 12.07
N ASN A 171 4.35 -37.09 13.09
CA ASN A 171 4.68 -37.29 14.50
C ASN A 171 6.20 -37.26 14.79
N LEU A 172 6.92 -36.33 14.15
CA LEU A 172 8.37 -36.19 14.32
C LEU A 172 8.68 -35.44 15.63
N ALA A 173 9.53 -36.06 16.46
CA ALA A 173 9.85 -35.57 17.81
C ALA A 173 10.68 -34.28 17.84
N LEU A 174 11.57 -34.07 16.87
CA LEU A 174 12.50 -32.94 16.87
C LEU A 174 11.93 -31.71 16.14
N ARG A 175 11.85 -30.57 16.85
CA ARG A 175 11.61 -29.27 16.23
C ARG A 175 12.94 -28.72 15.70
N VAL A 176 13.16 -28.87 14.39
CA VAL A 176 14.40 -28.40 13.75
C VAL A 176 14.37 -26.89 13.48
N TRP A 177 13.18 -26.30 13.30
CA TRP A 177 13.04 -24.88 12.97
C TRP A 177 12.35 -24.08 14.10
N PRO A 178 12.97 -22.98 14.58
CA PRO A 178 12.33 -22.11 15.54
C PRO A 178 11.11 -21.43 14.92
N GLU A 179 10.20 -20.97 15.78
CA GLU A 179 9.13 -20.06 15.34
C GLU A 179 9.75 -18.75 14.88
N PRO A 180 9.35 -18.21 13.73
CA PRO A 180 9.74 -16.86 13.35
C PRO A 180 9.17 -15.83 14.34
N PRO A 181 9.79 -14.65 14.47
CA PRO A 181 9.31 -13.62 15.38
C PRO A 181 7.92 -13.11 14.97
N PRO A 182 7.15 -12.53 15.93
CA PRO A 182 5.88 -11.89 15.62
C PRO A 182 6.05 -10.77 14.59
N PRO A 183 5.15 -10.66 13.60
CA PRO A 183 5.26 -9.67 12.55
C PRO A 183 4.90 -8.27 13.03
N LEU A 184 5.72 -7.28 12.66
CA LEU A 184 5.37 -5.86 12.80
C LEU A 184 4.94 -5.33 11.43
N PRO A 185 3.64 -4.99 11.23
CA PRO A 185 3.18 -4.53 9.93
C PRO A 185 3.78 -3.15 9.60
N PRO A 186 4.47 -2.98 8.47
CA PRO A 186 4.97 -1.69 8.04
C PRO A 186 3.80 -0.81 7.56
N PRO A 187 3.92 0.53 7.62
CA PRO A 187 2.97 1.40 6.97
C PRO A 187 3.01 1.21 5.45
N LEU A 188 1.91 1.57 4.77
CA LEU A 188 1.80 1.43 3.31
C LEU A 188 2.63 2.49 2.56
N HIS A 189 2.69 3.70 3.10
CA HIS A 189 3.41 4.84 2.58
C HIS A 189 3.83 5.75 3.73
N ASN A 190 4.71 6.72 3.46
CA ASN A 190 5.11 7.70 4.46
C ASN A 190 3.90 8.56 4.91
N PRO A 191 3.94 9.16 6.11
CA PRO A 191 2.89 10.06 6.57
C PRO A 191 2.67 11.22 5.58
N ALA A 192 1.46 11.32 5.01
CA ALA A 192 1.17 12.30 3.96
C ALA A 192 1.38 13.76 4.42
N ALA A 193 1.16 14.05 5.71
CA ALA A 193 1.36 15.39 6.28
C ALA A 193 2.83 15.84 6.29
N ALA A 194 3.78 14.90 6.29
CA ALA A 194 5.21 15.19 6.26
C ALA A 194 5.77 15.37 4.84
N HIS A 195 5.01 14.96 3.82
CA HIS A 195 5.47 14.93 2.44
C HIS A 195 4.39 15.46 1.50
N ILE A 196 4.56 16.72 1.11
CA ILE A 196 3.69 17.41 0.16
C ILE A 196 4.43 17.49 -1.18
N PRO A 197 3.85 16.97 -2.28
CA PRO A 197 4.50 17.09 -3.58
C PRO A 197 4.67 18.56 -3.99
N PRO A 198 5.87 18.98 -4.43
CA PRO A 198 6.17 20.38 -4.69
C PRO A 198 5.38 20.96 -5.88
N TRP A 199 5.04 20.13 -6.87
CA TRP A 199 4.29 20.52 -8.07
C TRP A 199 2.79 20.75 -7.85
N LEU A 200 2.27 20.48 -6.64
CA LEU A 200 0.87 20.77 -6.34
C LEU A 200 0.63 22.29 -6.23
N THR A 201 -0.52 22.74 -6.71
CA THR A 201 -1.00 24.10 -6.43
C THR A 201 -1.33 24.27 -4.95
N GLU A 202 -1.38 25.50 -4.43
CA GLU A 202 -1.69 25.76 -3.02
C GLU A 202 -3.08 25.22 -2.60
N ASP A 203 -4.07 25.23 -3.49
CA ASP A 203 -5.39 24.64 -3.22
C ASP A 203 -5.27 23.11 -3.09
N GLN A 204 -4.49 22.45 -3.96
CA GLN A 204 -4.23 21.01 -3.88
C GLN A 204 -3.39 20.63 -2.65
N LYS A 205 -2.39 21.44 -2.27
CA LYS A 205 -1.60 21.22 -1.05
C LYS A 205 -2.48 21.28 0.19
N ARG A 206 -3.38 22.27 0.27
CA ARG A 206 -4.35 22.37 1.37
C ARG A 206 -5.29 21.16 1.40
N PHE A 207 -5.74 20.69 0.24
CA PHE A 207 -6.56 19.48 0.14
C PHE A 207 -5.79 18.24 0.63
N HIS A 208 -4.57 18.05 0.15
CA HIS A 208 -3.67 16.96 0.57
C HIS A 208 -3.46 16.95 2.08
N MET A 209 -3.18 18.11 2.68
CA MET A 209 -2.97 18.25 4.13
C MET A 209 -4.24 17.97 4.92
N ALA A 210 -5.39 18.50 4.49
CA ALA A 210 -6.67 18.25 5.17
C ALA A 210 -7.04 16.75 5.16
N ARG A 211 -6.73 16.06 4.05
CA ARG A 211 -6.91 14.61 3.95
C ARG A 211 -5.94 13.84 4.83
N ALA A 212 -4.68 14.25 4.88
CA ALA A 212 -3.68 13.65 5.74
C ALA A 212 -4.08 13.75 7.22
N GLN A 213 -4.60 14.92 7.64
CA GLN A 213 -5.10 15.14 8.99
C GLN A 213 -6.35 14.28 9.28
N ALA A 214 -7.32 14.26 8.37
CA ALA A 214 -8.51 13.42 8.53
C ALA A 214 -8.16 11.93 8.67
N ALA A 215 -7.18 11.44 7.90
CA ALA A 215 -6.70 10.06 8.02
C ALA A 215 -6.04 9.76 9.38
N GLN A 216 -5.31 10.72 9.96
CA GLN A 216 -4.74 10.57 11.31
C GLN A 216 -5.81 10.57 12.40
N GLU A 217 -6.81 11.44 12.27
CA GLU A 217 -7.93 11.56 13.22
C GLU A 217 -9.00 10.48 13.06
N LYS A 218 -8.87 9.61 12.04
CA LYS A 218 -9.92 8.66 11.60
C LYS A 218 -11.26 9.35 11.30
N ALA A 219 -11.20 10.61 10.89
CA ALA A 219 -12.34 11.41 10.47
C ALA A 219 -12.61 11.21 8.97
N PRO A 220 -13.86 11.42 8.50
CA PRO A 220 -14.14 11.43 7.06
C PRO A 220 -13.33 12.55 6.39
N ALA A 221 -12.60 12.19 5.33
CA ALA A 221 -11.86 13.17 4.55
C ALA A 221 -12.81 14.21 3.94
N PRO A 222 -12.49 15.51 4.00
CA PRO A 222 -13.32 16.53 3.37
C PRO A 222 -13.36 16.30 1.85
N THR A 223 -14.54 16.39 1.25
CA THR A 223 -14.68 16.28 -0.21
C THR A 223 -14.29 17.60 -0.89
N PRO A 224 -13.87 17.59 -2.17
CA PRO A 224 -13.59 18.82 -2.90
C PRO A 224 -14.77 19.80 -2.89
N LYS A 225 -16.00 19.27 -2.98
CA LYS A 225 -17.24 20.05 -2.89
C LYS A 225 -17.47 20.65 -1.51
N GLN A 226 -17.17 19.92 -0.43
CA GLN A 226 -17.23 20.46 0.93
C GLN A 226 -16.27 21.64 1.09
N GLN A 227 -15.04 21.51 0.60
CA GLN A 227 -14.06 22.60 0.65
C GLN A 227 -14.44 23.79 -0.25
N ALA A 228 -14.93 23.54 -1.47
CA ALA A 228 -15.41 24.60 -2.36
C ALA A 228 -16.56 25.38 -1.71
N ARG A 229 -17.48 24.67 -1.04
CA ARG A 229 -18.57 25.27 -0.29
C ARG A 229 -18.04 26.09 0.90
N GLU A 230 -17.09 25.56 1.67
CA GLU A 230 -16.45 26.27 2.79
C GLU A 230 -15.70 27.52 2.33
N LYS A 231 -14.95 27.44 1.21
CA LYS A 231 -14.27 28.57 0.57
C LYS A 231 -15.26 29.65 0.16
N ALA A 232 -16.34 29.28 -0.55
CA ALA A 232 -17.40 30.21 -0.94
C ALA A 232 -18.08 30.86 0.29
N HIS A 233 -18.29 30.10 1.37
CA HIS A 233 -18.79 30.67 2.63
C HIS A 233 -17.78 31.61 3.30
N ALA A 234 -16.50 31.30 3.28
CA ALA A 234 -15.44 32.16 3.80
C ALA A 234 -15.32 33.47 3.01
N GLU A 235 -15.30 33.42 1.69
CA GLU A 235 -15.28 34.59 0.80
C GLU A 235 -16.51 35.48 1.01
N LYS A 236 -17.70 34.89 1.12
CA LYS A 236 -18.94 35.62 1.41
C LYS A 236 -18.91 36.29 2.79
N ARG A 237 -18.30 35.65 3.80
CA ARG A 237 -18.11 36.24 5.13
C ARG A 237 -17.12 37.41 5.08
N ALA A 238 -15.96 37.24 4.44
CA ALA A 238 -14.95 38.27 4.29
C ALA A 238 -15.50 39.50 3.55
N LYS A 239 -16.28 39.30 2.48
CA LYS A 239 -16.94 40.40 1.76
C LYS A 239 -17.91 41.19 2.65
N ARG A 240 -18.77 40.49 3.41
CA ARG A 240 -19.72 41.13 4.35
C ARG A 240 -19.01 41.93 5.44
N GLU A 241 -17.88 41.43 5.93
CA GLU A 241 -17.07 42.11 6.92
C GLU A 241 -16.39 43.37 6.36
N ALA A 242 -15.84 43.29 5.14
CA ALA A 242 -15.30 44.44 4.44
C ALA A 242 -16.35 45.53 4.18
N ASP A 243 -17.56 45.14 3.78
CA ASP A 243 -18.68 46.08 3.57
C ASP A 243 -19.10 46.75 4.90
N ARG A 244 -19.16 45.97 5.99
CA ARG A 244 -19.43 46.51 7.34
C ARG A 244 -18.35 47.52 7.75
N ASN A 245 -17.08 47.20 7.57
CA ASN A 245 -15.96 48.09 7.92
C ASN A 245 -15.93 49.35 7.06
N ARG A 246 -16.35 49.27 5.79
CA ARG A 246 -16.49 50.46 4.93
C ARG A 246 -17.59 51.37 5.44
N SER A 247 -18.74 50.80 5.84
CA SER A 247 -19.88 51.58 6.35
C SER A 247 -19.57 52.30 7.67
N THR A 248 -18.78 51.70 8.56
CA THR A 248 -18.36 52.33 9.83
C THR A 248 -17.35 53.46 9.62
N LEU A 249 -16.52 53.40 8.58
CA LEU A 249 -15.59 54.48 8.20
C LEU A 249 -16.32 55.67 7.57
N THR A 250 -17.34 55.45 6.73
CA THR A 250 -18.11 56.53 6.09
C THR A 250 -19.14 57.19 7.03
N GLY A 251 -19.51 56.53 8.13
CA GLY A 251 -20.46 57.05 9.13
C GLY A 251 -19.85 57.97 10.19
N ARG A 252 -18.54 58.26 10.14
CA ARG A 252 -17.85 59.23 11.01
C ARG A 252 -17.41 60.45 10.20
N ASN A 253 -18.36 61.29 9.82
CA ASN A 253 -18.11 62.69 9.53
C ASN A 253 -19.28 63.49 10.13
N PRO A 254 -19.16 64.01 11.37
CA PRO A 254 -20.00 65.10 11.83
C PRO A 254 -19.70 66.40 11.07
#